data_AF-A0A6I4ZUR9-F1
#
_entry.id   AF-A0A6I4ZUR9-F1
#
_cell.length_a   1.000
_cell.length_b   1.000
_cell.length_c   1.000
_cell.angle_alpha   90.00
_cell.angle_beta   90.00
_cell.angle_gamma   90.00
#
_symmetry.space_group_name_H-M   'P 1'
#
loop_
_entity.id
_entity.type
_entity.pdbx_description
1 polymer ?
#
loop_
_entity_poly.entity_id
_entity_poly.type
_entity_poly.pdbx_seq_one_letter_code
_entity_poly.pdbx_strand_id
1 'polypeptide(L)'
;MPEQYVATDKRTGLEVAVTGEFPPHHDDRIRIARTCTLFTRLLATILSNTSESDRREQFVAIETQLEVAEALIRGDLAEVQRLLQQTMERMGLGPDELDEVARRILKEFGEDGPPDLGNIGDVRPDSQLPPLDDIDIDLPPDDGSGKDDDTPLDDRL
;
A
#
# COMPACT_ATOMS: atom_id res chain seq x y z
N MET A 1 21.75 -11.79 5.31
CA MET A 1 21.46 -12.41 4.01
C MET A 1 20.18 -11.76 3.51
N PRO A 2 20.12 -11.27 2.26
CA PRO A 2 18.88 -10.70 1.75
C PRO A 2 17.81 -11.80 1.70
N GLU A 3 16.65 -11.48 2.22
CA GLU A 3 15.46 -12.32 2.22
C GLU A 3 14.66 -12.03 0.95
N GLN A 4 13.89 -13.00 0.47
CA GLN A 4 13.00 -12.84 -0.68
C GLN A 4 11.57 -13.18 -0.28
N TYR A 5 10.64 -12.29 -0.62
CA TYR A 5 9.21 -12.52 -0.55
C TYR A 5 8.63 -12.54 -1.97
N VAL A 6 7.77 -13.50 -2.27
CA VAL A 6 7.10 -13.62 -3.58
C VAL A 6 5.59 -13.58 -3.36
N ALA A 7 4.91 -12.66 -4.05
CA ALA A 7 3.47 -12.59 -4.11
C ALA A 7 2.98 -13.02 -5.49
N THR A 8 2.05 -13.96 -5.53
CA THR A 8 1.46 -14.51 -6.76
C THR A 8 -0.04 -14.22 -6.81
N ASP A 9 -0.52 -13.64 -7.91
CA ASP A 9 -1.95 -13.53 -8.20
C ASP A 9 -2.47 -14.84 -8.81
N LYS A 10 -3.21 -15.62 -8.03
CA LYS A 10 -3.71 -16.95 -8.43
C LYS A 10 -4.59 -16.92 -9.71
N ARG A 11 -5.23 -15.79 -10.02
CA ARG A 11 -6.12 -15.63 -11.18
C ARG A 11 -5.34 -15.51 -12.49
N THR A 12 -4.25 -14.77 -12.50
CA THR A 12 -3.46 -14.46 -13.72
C THR A 12 -2.13 -15.21 -13.78
N GLY A 13 -1.67 -15.77 -12.66
CA GLY A 13 -0.33 -16.34 -12.52
C GLY A 13 0.79 -15.28 -12.46
N LEU A 14 0.45 -14.00 -12.32
CA LEU A 14 1.43 -12.93 -12.19
C LEU A 14 2.15 -13.03 -10.85
N GLU A 15 3.48 -12.91 -10.88
CA GLU A 15 4.32 -12.93 -9.67
C GLU A 15 5.12 -11.63 -9.52
N VAL A 16 5.24 -11.16 -8.29
CA VAL A 16 6.14 -10.07 -7.90
C VAL A 16 7.01 -10.55 -6.76
N ALA A 17 8.32 -10.43 -6.94
CA ALA A 17 9.31 -10.77 -5.91
C ALA A 17 9.95 -9.50 -5.36
N VAL A 18 10.02 -9.39 -4.03
CA VAL A 18 10.74 -8.34 -3.31
C VAL A 18 11.89 -8.98 -2.56
N THR A 19 13.10 -8.46 -2.78
CA THR A 19 14.32 -8.98 -2.16
C THR A 19 15.01 -7.85 -1.40
N GLY A 20 15.39 -8.09 -0.15
CA GLY A 20 16.03 -7.08 0.69
C GLY A 20 16.31 -7.55 2.11
N GLU A 21 16.70 -6.63 2.98
CA GLU A 21 16.85 -6.89 4.41
C GLU A 21 15.54 -6.55 5.11
N PHE A 22 14.83 -7.57 5.58
CA PHE A 22 13.54 -7.37 6.24
C PHE A 22 13.70 -7.13 7.74
N PRO A 23 12.89 -6.23 8.32
CA PRO A 23 12.94 -5.95 9.75
C PRO A 23 12.67 -7.22 10.57
N PRO A 24 13.29 -7.39 11.76
CA PRO A 24 13.09 -8.59 12.57
C PRO A 24 11.68 -8.67 13.18
N HIS A 25 10.98 -7.53 13.30
CA HIS A 25 9.66 -7.49 13.90
C HIS A 25 8.61 -8.17 13.01
N HIS A 26 7.84 -9.08 13.60
CA HIS A 26 6.88 -9.91 12.88
C HIS A 26 5.78 -9.08 12.19
N ASP A 27 5.23 -8.06 12.84
CA ASP A 27 4.17 -7.24 12.24
C ASP A 27 4.65 -6.48 10.98
N ASP A 28 5.91 -6.06 10.96
CA ASP A 28 6.46 -5.36 9.79
C ASP A 28 6.61 -6.33 8.61
N ARG A 29 7.00 -7.58 8.89
CA ARG A 29 7.05 -8.66 7.88
C ARG A 29 5.67 -8.98 7.31
N ILE A 30 4.64 -9.08 8.17
CA ILE A 30 3.25 -9.23 7.72
C ILE A 30 2.84 -8.05 6.83
N ARG A 31 3.19 -6.82 7.21
CA ARG A 31 2.86 -5.62 6.42
C ARG A 31 3.55 -5.65 5.05
N ILE A 32 4.82 -6.06 4.98
CA ILE A 32 5.53 -6.24 3.69
C ILE A 32 4.79 -7.25 2.82
N ALA A 33 4.46 -8.42 3.36
CA ALA A 33 3.76 -9.47 2.63
C ALA A 33 2.40 -9.00 2.08
N ARG A 34 1.63 -8.30 2.93
CA ARG A 34 0.33 -7.74 2.55
C ARG A 34 0.47 -6.68 1.46
N THR A 35 1.41 -5.75 1.60
CA THR A 35 1.65 -4.69 0.60
C THR A 35 2.06 -5.29 -0.75
N CYS A 36 2.97 -6.27 -0.76
CA CYS A 36 3.38 -6.97 -1.97
C CYS A 36 2.20 -7.68 -2.65
N THR A 37 1.35 -8.36 -1.87
CA THR A 37 0.14 -9.03 -2.39
C THR A 37 -0.85 -8.04 -3.00
N LEU A 38 -1.09 -6.91 -2.34
CA LEU A 38 -1.96 -5.85 -2.87
C LEU A 38 -1.42 -5.30 -4.19
N PHE A 39 -0.11 -5.04 -4.25
CA PHE A 39 0.55 -4.55 -5.45
C PHE A 39 0.48 -5.57 -6.60
N THR A 40 0.76 -6.85 -6.34
CA THR A 40 0.64 -7.92 -7.36
C THR A 40 -0.79 -7.99 -7.91
N ARG A 41 -1.81 -7.94 -7.04
CA ARG A 41 -3.22 -7.97 -7.47
C ARG A 41 -3.60 -6.74 -8.29
N LEU A 42 -3.09 -5.57 -7.91
CA LEU A 42 -3.30 -4.34 -8.66
C LEU A 42 -2.69 -4.43 -10.06
N LEU A 43 -1.42 -4.85 -10.16
CA LEU A 43 -0.77 -5.06 -11.46
C LEU A 43 -1.51 -6.10 -12.29
N ALA A 44 -1.91 -7.23 -11.70
CA ALA A 44 -2.69 -8.25 -12.38
C ALA A 44 -4.02 -7.70 -12.92
N THR A 45 -4.65 -6.77 -12.21
CA THR A 45 -5.88 -6.10 -12.64
C THR A 45 -5.63 -5.19 -13.84
N ILE A 46 -4.61 -4.33 -13.76
CA ILE A 46 -4.25 -3.41 -14.86
C ILE A 46 -3.85 -4.22 -16.11
N LEU A 47 -3.03 -5.26 -15.97
CA LEU A 47 -2.60 -6.12 -17.07
C LEU A 47 -3.74 -6.96 -17.67
N SER A 48 -4.79 -7.25 -16.91
CA SER A 48 -5.98 -7.93 -17.42
C SER A 48 -6.85 -7.02 -18.30
N ASN A 49 -6.61 -5.70 -18.32
CA ASN A 49 -7.38 -4.78 -19.13
C ASN A 49 -7.03 -4.94 -20.63
N THR A 50 -8.05 -5.23 -21.45
CA THR A 50 -7.90 -5.47 -22.89
C THR A 50 -7.71 -4.18 -23.68
N SER A 51 -8.19 -3.04 -23.16
CA SER A 51 -7.98 -1.73 -23.76
C SER A 51 -6.57 -1.22 -23.47
N GLU A 52 -5.78 -0.96 -24.52
CA GLU A 52 -4.43 -0.44 -24.37
C GLU A 52 -4.39 1.00 -23.86
N SER A 53 -5.33 1.85 -24.29
CA SER A 53 -5.44 3.23 -23.80
C SER A 53 -5.70 3.24 -22.30
N ASP A 54 -6.71 2.51 -21.86
CA ASP A 54 -7.16 2.49 -20.47
C ASP A 54 -6.08 1.88 -19.58
N ARG A 55 -5.40 0.83 -20.06
CA ARG A 55 -4.28 0.23 -19.34
C ARG A 55 -3.12 1.22 -19.15
N ARG A 56 -2.78 2.01 -20.18
CA ARG A 56 -1.75 3.06 -20.08
C ARG A 56 -2.15 4.15 -19.09
N GLU A 57 -3.40 4.59 -19.11
CA GLU A 57 -3.92 5.58 -18.16
C GLU A 57 -3.89 5.05 -16.71
N GLN A 58 -4.27 3.79 -16.50
CA GLN A 58 -4.22 3.12 -15.20
C GLN A 58 -2.78 3.02 -14.67
N PHE A 59 -1.80 2.75 -15.54
CA PHE A 59 -0.38 2.77 -15.14
C PHE A 59 0.08 4.16 -14.70
N VAL A 60 -0.25 5.20 -15.48
CA VAL A 60 0.11 6.59 -15.11
C VAL A 60 -0.53 6.97 -13.77
N ALA A 61 -1.77 6.57 -13.54
CA ALA A 61 -2.46 6.85 -12.29
C ALA A 61 -1.79 6.18 -11.08
N ILE A 62 -1.44 4.89 -11.17
CA ILE A 62 -0.80 4.19 -10.05
C ILE A 62 0.64 4.65 -9.82
N GLU A 63 1.42 4.93 -10.87
CA GLU A 63 2.77 5.48 -10.75
C GLU A 63 2.73 6.80 -9.96
N THR A 64 1.84 7.70 -10.34
CA THR A 64 1.67 8.99 -9.66
C THR A 64 1.30 8.81 -8.18
N GLN A 65 0.39 7.87 -7.86
CA GLN A 65 0.01 7.59 -6.48
C GLN A 65 1.16 7.03 -5.65
N LEU A 66 1.99 6.16 -6.24
CA LEU A 66 3.17 5.60 -5.58
C LEU A 66 4.24 6.67 -5.33
N GLU A 67 4.47 7.58 -6.28
CA GLU A 67 5.38 8.71 -6.12
C GLU A 67 4.91 9.64 -4.99
N VAL A 68 3.61 9.96 -4.93
CA VAL A 68 3.05 10.78 -3.85
C VAL A 68 3.18 10.07 -2.50
N ALA A 69 2.89 8.78 -2.44
CA ALA A 69 3.03 7.99 -1.21
C ALA A 69 4.49 7.94 -0.73
N GLU A 70 5.45 7.76 -1.65
CA GLU A 70 6.88 7.78 -1.34
C GLU A 70 7.30 9.14 -0.77
N ALA A 71 6.94 10.24 -1.43
CA ALA A 71 7.25 11.59 -0.97
C ALA A 71 6.66 11.88 0.42
N LEU A 72 5.42 11.45 0.70
CA LEU A 72 4.79 11.57 2.02
C LEU A 72 5.55 10.79 3.09
N ILE A 73 5.96 9.55 2.81
CA ILE A 73 6.73 8.72 3.74
C ILE A 73 8.10 9.35 4.03
N ARG A 74 8.73 9.99 3.04
CA ARG A 74 9.99 10.73 3.24
C ARG A 74 9.81 12.09 3.95
N GLY A 75 8.58 12.58 4.11
CA GLY A 75 8.30 13.92 4.63
C GLY A 75 8.63 15.06 3.65
N ASP A 76 8.70 14.78 2.35
CA ASP A 76 9.05 15.73 1.31
C ASP A 76 7.81 16.46 0.77
N LEU A 77 7.29 17.41 1.56
CA LEU A 77 6.07 18.14 1.20
C LEU A 77 6.20 18.99 -0.06
N ALA A 78 7.41 19.41 -0.43
CA ALA A 78 7.66 20.15 -1.65
C ALA A 78 7.44 19.25 -2.88
N GLU A 79 7.96 18.02 -2.82
CA GLU A 79 7.75 17.04 -3.88
C GLU A 79 6.27 16.61 -3.98
N VAL A 80 5.58 16.43 -2.86
CA VAL A 80 4.12 16.18 -2.86
C VAL A 80 3.37 17.30 -3.58
N GLN A 81 3.67 18.57 -3.28
CA GLN A 81 3.02 19.70 -3.96
C GLN A 81 3.29 19.71 -5.46
N ARG A 82 4.54 19.42 -5.87
CA ARG A 82 4.92 19.33 -7.28
C ARG A 82 4.17 18.23 -8.02
N LEU A 83 4.06 17.04 -7.42
CA LEU A 83 3.35 15.90 -7.98
C LEU A 83 1.84 16.16 -8.09
N LEU A 84 1.24 16.80 -7.07
CA LEU A 84 -0.17 17.20 -7.11
C LEU A 84 -0.43 18.21 -8.23
N GLN A 85 0.42 19.23 -8.39
CA GLN A 85 0.29 20.20 -9.49
C GLN A 85 0.36 19.50 -10.85
N GLN A 86 1.35 18.63 -11.05
CA GLN A 86 1.52 17.88 -12.29
C GLN A 86 0.32 16.97 -12.59
N THR A 87 -0.30 16.39 -11.55
CA THR A 87 -1.51 15.56 -11.68
C THR A 87 -2.71 16.41 -12.12
N MET A 88 -2.87 17.59 -11.51
CA MET A 88 -3.97 18.50 -11.82
C MET A 88 -3.84 19.11 -13.22
N GLU A 89 -2.63 19.48 -13.65
CA GLU A 89 -2.34 19.91 -15.03
C GLU A 89 -2.72 18.83 -16.06
N ARG A 90 -2.41 17.57 -15.76
CA ARG A 90 -2.78 16.42 -16.63
C ARG A 90 -4.28 16.20 -16.72
N MET A 91 -5.04 16.54 -15.69
CA MET A 91 -6.50 16.49 -15.69
C MET A 91 -7.15 17.72 -16.34
N GLY A 92 -6.35 18.68 -16.84
CA GLY A 92 -6.82 19.89 -17.48
C GLY A 92 -7.25 21.00 -16.51
N LEU A 93 -6.98 20.84 -15.20
CA LEU A 93 -7.25 21.85 -14.19
C LEU A 93 -6.13 22.89 -14.24
N GLY A 94 -6.42 24.04 -14.87
CA GLY A 94 -5.48 25.16 -14.94
C GLY A 94 -5.26 25.84 -13.57
N PRO A 95 -4.22 26.66 -13.41
CA PRO A 95 -3.94 27.39 -12.16
C PRO A 95 -5.12 28.22 -11.65
N ASP A 96 -6.00 28.69 -12.54
CA ASP A 96 -7.20 29.44 -12.19
C ASP A 96 -8.29 28.55 -11.54
N GLU A 97 -8.40 27.28 -11.93
CA GLU A 97 -9.32 26.31 -11.33
C GLU A 97 -8.76 25.75 -10.01
N LEU A 98 -7.43 25.66 -9.88
CA LEU A 98 -6.77 25.33 -8.61
C LEU A 98 -7.06 26.36 -7.52
N ASP A 99 -7.06 27.64 -7.89
CA ASP A 99 -7.33 28.73 -6.96
C ASP A 99 -8.79 28.73 -6.50
N GLU A 100 -9.70 28.28 -7.36
CA GLU A 100 -11.12 28.11 -7.05
C GLU A 100 -11.37 26.84 -6.20
N VAL A 101 -10.70 25.73 -6.48
CA VAL A 101 -10.73 24.52 -5.65
C VAL A 101 -10.13 24.79 -4.28
N ALA A 102 -8.99 25.49 -4.20
CA ALA A 102 -8.36 25.88 -2.94
C ALA A 102 -9.24 26.83 -2.13
N ARG A 103 -9.89 27.82 -2.78
CA ARG A 103 -10.89 28.68 -2.11
C ARG A 103 -12.10 27.89 -1.62
N ARG A 104 -12.55 26.89 -2.38
CA ARG A 104 -13.66 26.02 -2.00
C ARG A 104 -13.30 25.14 -0.82
N ILE A 105 -12.10 24.57 -0.81
CA ILE A 105 -11.56 23.81 0.32
C ILE A 105 -11.41 24.74 1.54
N LEU A 106 -10.89 25.96 1.41
CA LEU A 106 -10.82 26.87 2.56
C LEU A 106 -12.21 27.25 3.12
N LYS A 107 -13.21 27.36 2.24
CA LYS A 107 -14.58 27.75 2.58
C LYS A 107 -15.39 26.61 3.19
N GLU A 108 -15.20 25.37 2.73
CA GLU A 108 -15.87 24.18 3.27
C GLU A 108 -15.13 23.61 4.51
N PHE A 109 -13.82 23.83 4.65
CA PHE A 109 -12.99 23.19 5.68
C PHE A 109 -12.42 24.16 6.73
N GLY A 110 -12.69 25.47 6.62
CA GLY A 110 -12.22 26.49 7.56
C GLY A 110 -12.86 26.46 8.95
N GLU A 111 -13.92 25.66 9.15
CA GLU A 111 -14.58 25.53 10.46
C GLU A 111 -14.20 24.27 11.25
N ASP A 112 -13.64 23.21 10.64
CA ASP A 112 -13.32 21.95 11.35
C ASP A 112 -12.08 21.22 10.77
N GLY A 113 -10.89 21.50 11.32
CA GLY A 113 -9.73 20.58 11.42
C GLY A 113 -9.05 20.06 10.12
N PRO A 114 -7.85 19.44 10.22
CA PRO A 114 -7.11 18.94 9.06
C PRO A 114 -7.78 17.69 8.45
N PRO A 115 -7.61 17.44 7.14
CA PRO A 115 -8.40 16.47 6.40
C PRO A 115 -8.13 15.02 6.83
N ASP A 116 -9.21 14.26 7.01
CA ASP A 116 -9.17 12.80 6.90
C ASP A 116 -9.00 12.45 5.41
N LEU A 117 -7.76 12.15 5.03
CA LEU A 117 -7.37 11.70 3.69
C LEU A 117 -8.03 10.35 3.30
N GLY A 118 -8.84 9.75 4.16
CA GLY A 118 -9.64 8.55 3.86
C GLY A 118 -10.75 8.75 2.81
N ASN A 119 -11.12 9.99 2.45
CA ASN A 119 -12.32 10.26 1.64
C ASN A 119 -12.09 10.63 0.16
N ILE A 120 -10.85 10.68 -0.32
CA ILE A 120 -10.56 10.86 -1.77
C ILE A 120 -10.77 9.55 -2.56
N GLY A 121 -11.08 8.44 -1.86
CA GLY A 121 -11.29 7.11 -2.44
C GLY A 121 -12.74 6.62 -2.55
N ASP A 122 -13.79 7.43 -2.31
CA ASP A 122 -15.19 6.96 -2.41
C ASP A 122 -15.67 6.86 -3.88
N VAL A 123 -14.92 6.13 -4.69
CA VAL A 123 -15.52 5.32 -5.76
C VAL A 123 -15.84 3.99 -5.10
N ARG A 124 -17.09 3.80 -4.69
CA ARG A 124 -17.59 2.46 -4.32
C ARG A 124 -17.77 1.64 -5.60
N PRO A 125 -17.01 0.57 -5.85
CA PRO A 125 -17.60 -0.59 -6.46
C PRO A 125 -18.29 -1.37 -5.33
N ASP A 126 -19.59 -1.60 -5.47
CA ASP A 126 -20.23 -2.74 -4.81
C ASP A 126 -19.40 -3.98 -5.12
N SER A 127 -18.59 -4.41 -4.17
CA SER A 127 -17.80 -5.62 -4.26
C SER A 127 -17.57 -6.09 -2.84
N GLN A 128 -18.46 -6.98 -2.40
CA GLN A 128 -18.16 -7.94 -1.35
C GLN A 128 -16.71 -8.40 -1.50
N LEU A 129 -15.85 -7.97 -0.57
CA LEU A 129 -14.55 -8.58 -0.39
C LEU A 129 -14.81 -10.08 -0.12
N PRO A 130 -14.20 -11.00 -0.89
CA PRO A 130 -14.26 -12.41 -0.52
C PRO A 130 -13.59 -12.60 0.85
N PRO A 131 -14.05 -13.58 1.66
CA PRO A 131 -13.46 -13.87 2.97
C PRO A 131 -11.95 -14.18 2.86
N LEU A 132 -11.19 -13.77 3.87
CA LEU A 132 -9.72 -13.84 3.94
C LEU A 132 -9.19 -15.24 4.28
N ASP A 133 -9.82 -16.30 3.78
CA ASP A 133 -9.51 -17.67 4.22
C ASP A 133 -8.39 -18.37 3.41
N ASP A 134 -7.83 -17.73 2.37
CA ASP A 134 -6.82 -18.34 1.48
C ASP A 134 -5.44 -17.64 1.54
N ILE A 135 -5.06 -17.11 2.70
CA ILE A 135 -3.68 -16.63 2.90
C ILE A 135 -2.81 -17.84 3.26
N ASP A 136 -2.27 -18.52 2.25
CA ASP A 136 -1.12 -19.42 2.43
C ASP A 136 0.11 -18.56 2.72
N ILE A 137 0.31 -18.22 4.00
CA ILE A 137 1.56 -17.64 4.47
C ILE A 137 2.54 -18.81 4.59
N ASP A 138 3.48 -18.93 3.65
CA ASP A 138 4.63 -19.82 3.80
C ASP A 138 5.61 -19.17 4.79
N LEU A 139 5.24 -19.22 6.07
CA LEU A 139 6.10 -18.84 7.17
C LEU A 139 7.23 -19.88 7.26
N PRO A 140 8.48 -19.45 7.47
CA PRO A 140 9.54 -20.39 7.85
C PRO A 140 9.10 -21.14 9.12
N PRO A 141 9.47 -22.42 9.27
CA PRO A 141 9.07 -23.20 10.43
C PRO A 141 9.57 -22.52 11.71
N ASP A 142 8.62 -22.27 12.62
CA ASP A 142 8.84 -21.84 13.99
C ASP A 142 9.75 -22.87 14.68
N ASP A 143 11.02 -22.51 14.87
CA ASP A 143 11.99 -23.33 15.58
C ASP A 143 11.76 -23.16 17.08
N GLY A 144 10.70 -23.83 17.55
CA GLY A 144 10.24 -23.87 18.94
C GLY A 144 11.38 -24.03 19.96
N SER A 145 11.90 -22.91 20.41
CA SER A 145 12.84 -22.78 21.52
C SER A 145 12.17 -22.11 22.72
N GLY A 146 10.91 -22.47 22.96
CA GLY A 146 10.34 -22.47 24.29
C GLY A 146 10.87 -23.69 25.05
N LYS A 147 12.01 -23.55 25.73
CA LYS A 147 12.36 -24.44 26.83
C LYS A 147 12.06 -23.70 28.12
N ASP A 148 10.90 -24.04 28.68
CA ASP A 148 10.55 -23.83 30.07
C ASP A 148 11.65 -24.46 30.93
N ASP A 149 12.41 -23.62 31.62
CA ASP A 149 13.38 -24.04 32.63
C ASP A 149 12.64 -24.19 33.96
N ASP A 150 11.80 -25.23 34.04
CA ASP A 150 11.18 -25.72 35.27
C ASP A 150 12.19 -26.59 36.02
N THR A 151 13.13 -25.96 36.75
CA THR A 151 13.93 -26.67 37.75
C THR A 151 13.12 -26.84 39.03
N PRO A 152 12.88 -28.08 39.52
CA PRO A 152 12.35 -28.29 40.86
C PRO A 152 13.46 -28.03 41.88
N LEU A 153 13.23 -27.12 42.82
CA LEU A 153 14.02 -27.00 44.04
C LEU A 153 13.80 -28.26 44.88
N ASP A 154 14.75 -29.18 44.80
CA ASP A 154 14.79 -30.38 45.63
C ASP A 154 15.45 -30.03 46.98
N ASP A 155 14.64 -30.09 48.04
CA ASP A 155 15.05 -30.03 49.43
C ASP A 155 15.98 -31.21 49.75
N ARG A 156 17.26 -30.95 50.08
CA ARG A 156 18.06 -31.85 50.91
C ARG A 156 19.36 -31.23 51.46
N LEU A 157 19.36 -31.17 52.80
CA LEU A 157 20.46 -31.07 53.79
C LEU A 157 21.08 -29.68 54.05
#